data_AF-A0A9N7CCZ8-F1
#
_entry.id   AF-A0A9N7CCZ8-F1
#
_cell.length_a   1.000
_cell.length_b   1.000
_cell.length_c   1.000
_cell.angle_alpha   90.00
_cell.angle_beta   90.00
_cell.angle_gamma   90.00
#
_symmetry.space_group_name_H-M   'P 1'
#
loop_
_entity.id
_entity.type
_entity.pdbx_description
1 polymer ?
#
loop_
_entity_poly.entity_id
_entity_poly.type
_entity_poly.pdbx_seq_one_letter_code
_entity_poly.pdbx_strand_id
1 'polypeptide(L)'
;MVSRSDKPAATMIMIGVSRAFVDMRRKTQREMPLPEFFRLSLINDQVRQWQREYPDGFFIDLHRVLGLTRPAIGNHSNCSHFINRYIYKFLFGELGLTAIRDANPADEEHVRAHKHHQVLKAKHMPVLRQHIEKVATILSCAISLRQFDDLFNRRFPSVNTQIGFMFGEMPVMAGRPLQEARS
;
A
#
# COMPACT_ATOMS: atom_id res chain seq x y z
N MET A 1 -15.94 -11.76 24.92
CA MET A 1 -17.21 -12.36 25.34
C MET A 1 -18.17 -11.21 25.64
N VAL A 2 -18.99 -10.78 24.67
CA VAL A 2 -19.96 -9.69 24.89
C VAL A 2 -21.15 -10.32 25.61
N SER A 3 -21.30 -10.01 26.89
CA SER A 3 -22.45 -10.44 27.68
C SER A 3 -23.73 -9.89 27.03
N ARG A 4 -24.57 -10.77 26.49
CA ARG A 4 -25.93 -10.40 26.05
C ARG A 4 -26.75 -10.22 27.32
N SER A 5 -27.12 -8.97 27.60
CA SER A 5 -28.17 -8.69 28.59
C SER A 5 -29.51 -9.21 28.03
N ASP A 6 -30.20 -10.07 28.78
CA ASP A 6 -31.52 -10.63 28.42
C ASP A 6 -32.65 -9.59 28.47
N LYS A 7 -32.35 -8.36 28.88
CA LYS A 7 -33.33 -7.27 28.93
C LYS A 7 -33.46 -6.61 27.55
N PRO A 8 -34.66 -6.61 26.93
CA PRO A 8 -34.86 -6.04 25.59
C PRO A 8 -34.38 -4.58 25.45
N ALA A 9 -34.54 -3.78 26.51
CA ALA A 9 -34.07 -2.40 26.54
C ALA A 9 -32.54 -2.28 26.43
N ALA A 10 -31.78 -3.16 27.08
CA ALA A 10 -30.32 -3.15 27.02
C ALA A 10 -29.80 -3.54 25.63
N THR A 11 -30.47 -4.50 24.97
CA THR A 11 -30.17 -4.85 23.57
C THR A 11 -30.38 -3.67 22.63
N MET A 12 -31.50 -2.96 22.78
CA MET A 12 -31.81 -1.78 21.96
C MET A 12 -30.80 -0.64 22.15
N ILE A 13 -30.34 -0.40 23.39
CA ILE A 13 -29.29 0.58 23.67
C ILE A 13 -27.98 0.16 22.98
N MET A 14 -27.57 -1.10 23.11
CA MET A 14 -26.34 -1.59 22.48
C MET A 14 -26.36 -1.51 20.95
N ILE A 15 -27.51 -1.80 20.32
CA ILE A 15 -27.70 -1.63 18.87
C ILE A 15 -27.63 -0.15 18.50
N GLY A 16 -28.28 0.73 19.27
CA GLY A 16 -28.25 2.18 19.07
C GLY A 16 -26.84 2.76 19.15
N VAL A 17 -26.08 2.39 20.18
CA VAL A 17 -24.68 2.81 20.37
C VAL A 17 -23.80 2.27 19.24
N SER A 18 -23.99 1.00 18.84
CA SER A 18 -23.22 0.40 17.75
C SER A 18 -23.50 1.10 16.41
N ARG A 19 -24.76 1.41 16.09
CA ARG A 19 -25.13 2.17 14.89
C ARG A 19 -24.57 3.58 14.92
N ALA A 20 -24.73 4.30 16.02
CA ALA A 20 -24.18 5.63 16.18
C ALA A 20 -22.64 5.65 16.00
N PHE A 21 -21.95 4.64 16.55
CA PHE A 21 -20.50 4.50 16.38
C PHE A 21 -20.10 4.20 14.93
N VAL A 22 -20.83 3.31 14.24
CA VAL A 22 -20.61 3.01 12.82
C VAL A 22 -20.87 4.23 11.94
N ASP A 23 -21.94 4.98 12.20
CA ASP A 23 -22.31 6.18 11.44
C ASP A 23 -21.32 7.32 11.69
N MET A 24 -20.88 7.51 12.94
CA MET A 24 -19.81 8.45 13.29
C MET A 24 -18.54 8.11 12.52
N ARG A 25 -18.10 6.84 12.56
CA ARG A 25 -16.91 6.38 11.84
C ARG A 25 -17.04 6.60 10.33
N ARG A 26 -18.21 6.35 9.73
CA ARG A 26 -18.47 6.59 8.30
C ARG A 26 -18.42 8.09 7.95
N LYS A 27 -18.98 8.96 8.78
CA LYS A 27 -18.91 10.43 8.59
C LYS A 27 -17.48 10.95 8.71
N THR A 28 -16.77 10.57 9.77
CA THR A 28 -15.36 10.93 9.96
C THR A 28 -14.49 10.46 8.80
N GLN A 29 -14.72 9.26 8.26
CA GLN A 29 -14.00 8.76 7.09
C GLN A 29 -14.32 9.55 5.80
N ARG A 30 -15.53 10.12 5.69
CA ARG A 30 -15.97 10.94 4.54
C ARG A 30 -15.40 12.36 4.55
N GLU A 31 -15.15 12.92 5.73
CA GLU A 31 -14.73 14.32 5.90
C GLU A 31 -13.21 14.47 6.10
N MET A 32 -12.49 13.36 6.29
CA MET A 32 -11.04 13.38 6.49
C MET A 32 -10.30 13.86 5.23
N PRO A 33 -9.35 14.80 5.35
CA PRO A 33 -8.47 15.17 4.25
C PRO A 33 -7.78 13.91 3.69
N LEU A 34 -7.74 13.78 2.36
CA LEU A 34 -7.16 12.61 1.68
C LEU A 34 -5.76 12.23 2.22
N PRO A 35 -4.82 13.16 2.47
CA PRO A 35 -3.51 12.80 3.04
C PRO A 35 -3.59 12.14 4.41
N GLU A 36 -4.45 12.64 5.30
CA GLU A 36 -4.62 12.08 6.64
C GLU A 36 -5.28 10.69 6.61
N PHE A 37 -6.21 10.48 5.68
CA PHE A 37 -6.79 9.17 5.42
C PHE A 37 -5.73 8.13 5.04
N PHE A 38 -4.81 8.47 4.12
CA PHE A 38 -3.70 7.57 3.76
C PHE A 38 -2.78 7.31 4.95
N ARG A 39 -2.42 8.33 5.72
CA ARG A 39 -1.61 8.16 6.94
C ARG A 39 -2.25 7.16 7.91
N LEU A 40 -3.50 7.37 8.29
CA LEU A 40 -4.19 6.54 9.28
C LEU A 40 -4.57 5.15 8.74
N SER A 41 -4.75 4.99 7.44
CA SER A 41 -5.08 3.69 6.86
C SER A 41 -3.85 2.81 6.62
N LEU A 42 -2.69 3.40 6.38
CA LEU A 42 -1.47 2.73 5.92
C LEU A 42 -0.40 2.57 7.01
N ILE A 43 -0.22 3.60 7.85
CA ILE A 43 0.92 3.72 8.77
C ILE A 43 0.56 3.19 10.16
N ASN A 44 1.48 2.42 10.75
CA ASN A 44 1.37 1.94 12.12
C ASN A 44 1.90 2.98 13.11
N ASP A 45 1.30 3.07 14.29
CA ASP A 45 1.73 4.04 15.32
C ASP A 45 3.11 3.69 15.90
N GLN A 46 3.49 2.41 15.86
CA GLN A 46 4.80 1.92 16.28
C GLN A 46 5.51 1.21 15.12
N VAL A 47 6.82 1.43 15.02
CA VAL A 47 7.66 0.77 14.02
C VAL A 47 7.73 -0.73 14.34
N ARG A 48 7.45 -1.56 13.33
CA ARG A 48 7.54 -3.02 13.47
C ARG A 48 9.00 -3.46 13.48
N GLN A 49 9.27 -4.56 14.17
CA GLN A 49 10.58 -5.22 14.08
C GLN A 49 10.92 -5.56 12.63
N TRP A 50 12.19 -5.43 12.28
CA TRP A 50 12.67 -5.72 10.95
C TRP A 50 12.42 -7.19 10.62
N GLN A 51 11.82 -7.43 9.45
CA GLN A 51 11.62 -8.75 8.89
C GLN A 51 12.11 -8.72 7.46
N ARG A 52 12.69 -9.84 7.01
CA ARG A 52 13.12 -9.97 5.62
C ARG A 52 11.89 -10.11 4.73
N GLU A 53 11.60 -9.07 3.95
CA GLU A 53 10.48 -9.07 3.00
C GLU A 53 10.88 -9.42 1.57
N TYR A 54 12.17 -9.28 1.24
CA TYR A 54 12.69 -9.49 -0.12
C TYR A 54 13.33 -10.89 -0.25
N PRO A 55 13.01 -11.65 -1.30
CA PRO A 55 13.62 -12.95 -1.59
C PRO A 55 15.14 -12.88 -1.82
N ASP A 56 15.83 -14.00 -1.61
CA ASP A 56 17.29 -14.12 -1.62
C ASP A 56 17.97 -13.74 -2.94
N GLY A 57 17.27 -13.83 -4.07
CA GLY A 57 17.75 -13.40 -5.38
C GLY A 57 17.35 -11.98 -5.80
N PHE A 58 16.44 -11.32 -5.08
CA PHE A 58 15.79 -10.08 -5.54
C PHE A 58 16.81 -8.99 -5.87
N PHE A 59 17.74 -8.71 -4.96
CA PHE A 59 18.74 -7.66 -5.16
C PHE A 59 19.81 -8.06 -6.17
N ILE A 60 20.06 -9.36 -6.36
CA ILE A 60 21.00 -9.83 -7.39
C ILE A 60 20.43 -9.50 -8.78
N ASP A 61 19.18 -9.87 -9.03
CA ASP A 61 18.50 -9.59 -10.30
C ASP A 61 18.29 -8.08 -10.49
N LEU A 62 17.98 -7.35 -9.41
CA LEU A 62 17.80 -5.91 -9.48
C LEU A 62 19.07 -5.16 -9.91
N HIS A 63 20.23 -5.47 -9.32
CA HIS A 63 21.48 -4.82 -9.77
C HIS A 63 21.81 -5.16 -11.22
N ARG A 64 21.56 -6.42 -11.64
CA ARG A 64 21.74 -6.85 -13.03
C ARG A 64 20.89 -5.99 -13.98
N VAL A 65 19.59 -5.88 -13.69
CA VAL A 65 18.63 -5.12 -14.49
C VAL A 65 18.96 -3.63 -14.54
N LEU A 66 19.45 -3.07 -13.43
CA LEU A 66 19.85 -1.66 -13.34
C LEU A 66 21.25 -1.37 -13.90
N GLY A 67 22.01 -2.39 -14.32
CA GLY A 67 23.39 -2.22 -14.77
C GLY A 67 24.34 -1.72 -13.67
N LEU A 68 24.02 -1.99 -12.40
CA LEU A 68 24.79 -1.55 -11.25
C LEU A 68 25.81 -2.62 -10.87
N THR A 69 27.03 -2.19 -10.52
CA THR A 69 28.00 -3.08 -9.88
C THR A 69 27.40 -3.60 -8.58
N ARG A 70 27.50 -4.92 -8.35
CA ARG A 70 26.98 -5.52 -7.12
C ARG A 70 27.61 -4.82 -5.92
N PRO A 71 26.81 -4.24 -5.01
CA PRO A 71 27.35 -3.62 -3.83
C PRO A 71 27.95 -4.68 -2.91
N ALA A 72 28.77 -4.23 -1.96
CA ALA A 72 29.08 -5.01 -0.77
C ALA A 72 27.78 -5.50 -0.10
N ILE A 73 27.87 -6.66 0.56
CA ILE A 73 26.74 -7.32 1.22
C ILE A 73 25.95 -6.31 2.06
N GLY A 74 24.65 -6.16 1.75
CA GLY A 74 23.71 -5.43 2.61
C GLY A 74 23.46 -3.94 2.28
N ASN A 75 24.16 -3.31 1.32
CA ASN A 75 23.90 -1.92 0.95
C ASN A 75 23.22 -1.79 -0.43
N HIS A 76 21.93 -1.45 -0.45
CA HIS A 76 21.14 -1.29 -1.69
C HIS A 76 20.53 0.12 -1.82
N SER A 77 21.22 1.15 -1.32
CA SER A 77 20.73 2.54 -1.35
C SER A 77 20.41 3.01 -2.79
N ASN A 78 21.22 2.62 -3.76
CA ASN A 78 21.05 2.86 -5.20
C ASN A 78 19.75 2.25 -5.80
N CYS A 79 19.15 1.26 -5.13
CA CYS A 79 17.91 0.60 -5.57
C CYS A 79 16.64 1.33 -5.07
N SER A 80 16.78 2.36 -4.24
CA SER A 80 15.65 3.02 -3.57
C SER A 80 14.64 3.61 -4.53
N HIS A 81 15.09 4.20 -5.66
CA HIS A 81 14.19 4.76 -6.67
C HIS A 81 13.33 3.69 -7.33
N PHE A 82 13.92 2.55 -7.68
CA PHE A 82 13.22 1.41 -8.24
C PHE A 82 12.16 0.89 -7.27
N ILE A 83 12.57 0.62 -6.02
CA ILE A 83 11.68 0.09 -4.97
C ILE A 83 10.52 1.06 -4.71
N ASN A 84 10.81 2.36 -4.60
CA ASN A 84 9.78 3.38 -4.40
C ASN A 84 8.79 3.40 -5.57
N ARG A 85 9.24 3.26 -6.81
CA ARG A 85 8.38 3.29 -8.00
C ARG A 85 7.54 2.02 -8.16
N TYR A 86 8.18 0.86 -8.23
CA TYR A 86 7.51 -0.39 -8.64
C TYR A 86 6.88 -1.16 -7.49
N ILE A 87 7.22 -0.85 -6.24
CA ILE A 87 6.65 -1.52 -5.06
C ILE A 87 5.72 -0.55 -4.34
N TYR A 88 6.27 0.48 -3.69
CA TYR A 88 5.47 1.33 -2.79
C TYR A 88 4.49 2.24 -3.55
N LYS A 89 4.95 3.02 -4.53
CA LYS A 89 4.09 3.89 -5.34
C LYS A 89 3.09 3.10 -6.17
N PHE A 90 3.50 1.96 -6.72
CA PHE A 90 2.58 1.11 -7.46
C PHE A 90 1.44 0.57 -6.58
N LEU A 91 1.75 0.10 -5.36
CA LEU A 91 0.75 -0.46 -4.46
C LEU A 91 -0.13 0.58 -3.76
N PHE A 92 0.47 1.70 -3.35
CA PHE A 92 -0.17 2.65 -2.43
C PHE A 92 -0.44 4.02 -3.07
N GLY A 93 -0.08 4.20 -4.34
CA GLY A 93 -0.18 5.48 -5.04
C GLY A 93 0.84 6.51 -4.55
N GLU A 94 0.78 7.71 -5.14
CA GLU A 94 1.66 8.82 -4.76
C GLU A 94 1.40 9.27 -3.32
N LEU A 95 0.12 9.44 -2.95
CA LEU A 95 -0.26 9.87 -1.59
C LEU A 95 0.15 8.85 -0.52
N GLY A 96 0.02 7.55 -0.80
CA GLY A 96 0.49 6.51 0.10
C GLY A 96 2.01 6.50 0.24
N LEU A 97 2.75 6.69 -0.86
CA LEU A 97 4.21 6.81 -0.79
C LEU A 97 4.64 8.04 0.03
N THR A 98 3.96 9.17 -0.13
CA THR A 98 4.20 10.37 0.69
C THR A 98 3.96 10.07 2.17
N ALA A 99 2.82 9.49 2.53
CA ALA A 99 2.53 9.11 3.92
C ALA A 99 3.58 8.16 4.52
N ILE A 100 4.11 7.22 3.73
CA ILE A 100 5.20 6.31 4.12
C ILE A 100 6.52 7.06 4.36
N ARG A 101 6.82 8.06 3.53
CA ARG A 101 8.04 8.88 3.65
C ARG A 101 7.97 9.81 4.85
N ASP A 102 6.83 10.41 5.10
CA ASP A 102 6.61 11.28 6.27
C ASP A 102 6.71 10.49 7.58
N ALA A 103 6.24 9.24 7.56
CA ALA A 103 6.36 8.33 8.70
C ALA A 103 7.78 7.77 8.92
N ASN A 104 8.64 7.85 7.91
CA ASN A 104 10.02 7.37 7.96
C ASN A 104 10.94 8.39 7.24
N PRO A 105 11.09 9.59 7.81
CA PRO A 105 11.82 10.68 7.20
C PRO A 105 13.30 10.31 7.05
N ALA A 106 13.93 10.91 6.06
CA ALA A 106 15.38 10.83 5.93
C ALA A 106 16.02 11.95 6.76
N ASP A 107 17.21 11.69 7.29
CA ASP A 107 18.06 12.71 7.90
C ASP A 107 18.75 13.59 6.84
N GLU A 108 19.62 14.50 7.30
CA GLU A 108 20.39 15.42 6.46
C GLU A 108 21.30 14.67 5.45
N GLU A 109 21.74 13.46 5.80
CA GLU A 109 22.57 12.58 4.95
C GLU A 109 21.72 11.67 4.03
N HIS A 110 20.40 11.89 3.97
CA HIS A 110 19.44 11.10 3.21
C HIS A 110 19.32 9.63 3.66
N VAL A 111 19.78 9.33 4.87
CA VAL A 111 19.67 8.02 5.51
C VAL A 111 18.37 7.96 6.31
N ARG A 112 17.75 6.77 6.37
CA ARG A 112 16.52 6.54 7.13
C ARG A 112 16.78 5.58 8.26
N ALA A 113 16.23 5.89 9.44
CA ALA A 113 16.34 5.05 10.63
C ALA A 113 15.74 3.65 10.41
N HIS A 114 14.66 3.55 9.61
CA HIS A 114 13.95 2.30 9.37
C HIS A 114 13.73 2.02 7.89
N LYS A 115 13.28 0.81 7.56
CA LYS A 115 12.80 0.45 6.22
C LYS A 115 11.30 0.77 6.11
N HIS A 116 10.85 1.18 4.93
CA HIS A 116 9.45 1.58 4.72
C HIS A 116 8.42 0.49 5.07
N HIS A 117 8.71 -0.80 4.89
CA HIS A 117 7.79 -1.87 5.29
C HIS A 117 7.59 -1.97 6.81
N GLN A 118 8.51 -1.43 7.62
CA GLN A 118 8.41 -1.47 9.08
C GLN A 118 7.36 -0.48 9.62
N VAL A 119 7.08 0.61 8.91
CA VAL A 119 6.08 1.60 9.30
C VAL A 119 4.67 1.25 8.82
N LEU A 120 4.51 0.18 8.04
CA LEU A 120 3.20 -0.25 7.52
C LEU A 120 2.40 -1.03 8.57
N LYS A 121 1.08 -0.85 8.57
CA LYS A 121 0.17 -1.70 9.33
C LYS A 121 0.27 -3.16 8.88
N ALA A 122 0.22 -4.09 9.82
CA ALA A 122 0.37 -5.53 9.58
C ALA A 122 -0.59 -6.09 8.51
N LYS A 123 -1.82 -5.55 8.42
CA LYS A 123 -2.83 -5.96 7.42
C LYS A 123 -2.37 -5.79 5.96
N HIS A 124 -1.42 -4.89 5.69
CA HIS A 124 -0.91 -4.61 4.35
C HIS A 124 0.26 -5.51 3.95
N MET A 125 0.85 -6.22 4.91
CA MET A 125 2.04 -7.04 4.68
C MET A 125 1.82 -8.23 3.74
N PRO A 126 0.71 -8.99 3.81
CA PRO A 126 0.48 -10.10 2.88
C PRO A 126 0.42 -9.63 1.42
N VAL A 127 -0.25 -8.50 1.16
CA VAL A 127 -0.35 -7.92 -0.18
C VAL A 127 1.01 -7.40 -0.65
N LEU A 128 1.76 -6.74 0.24
CA LEU A 128 3.12 -6.29 -0.07
C LEU A 128 4.03 -7.45 -0.47
N ARG A 129 4.03 -8.55 0.30
CA ARG A 129 4.84 -9.74 0.01
C ARG A 129 4.48 -10.36 -1.33
N GLN A 130 3.18 -10.56 -1.58
CA GLN A 130 2.71 -11.11 -2.85
C GLN A 130 3.13 -10.23 -4.04
N HIS A 131 3.10 -8.90 -3.86
CA HIS A 131 3.57 -7.99 -4.91
C HIS A 131 5.08 -8.04 -5.11
N ILE A 132 5.85 -8.08 -4.03
CA ILE A 132 7.32 -8.24 -4.08
C ILE A 132 7.68 -9.53 -4.83
N GLU A 133 7.00 -10.65 -4.57
CA GLU A 133 7.21 -11.91 -5.28
C GLU A 133 6.92 -11.80 -6.78
N LYS A 134 5.83 -11.13 -7.17
CA LYS A 134 5.53 -10.87 -8.58
C LYS A 134 6.61 -10.01 -9.24
N VAL A 135 7.04 -8.93 -8.57
CA VAL A 135 8.13 -8.06 -9.06
C VAL A 135 9.43 -8.86 -9.17
N ALA A 136 9.76 -9.70 -8.18
CA ALA A 136 10.92 -10.58 -8.19
C ALA A 136 10.91 -11.54 -9.38
N THR A 137 9.75 -12.12 -9.68
CA THR A 137 9.57 -13.02 -10.83
C THR A 137 9.89 -12.28 -12.14
N ILE A 138 9.36 -11.06 -12.31
CA ILE A 138 9.63 -10.26 -13.51
C ILE A 138 11.11 -9.85 -13.59
N LEU A 139 11.70 -9.44 -12.47
CA LEU A 139 13.14 -9.13 -12.37
C LEU A 139 13.99 -10.32 -12.80
N SER A 140 13.65 -11.53 -12.36
CA SER A 140 14.40 -12.74 -12.69
C SER A 140 14.45 -13.01 -14.19
N CYS A 141 13.38 -12.68 -14.92
CA CYS A 141 13.30 -12.83 -16.38
C CYS A 141 13.92 -11.67 -17.17
N ALA A 142 14.10 -10.50 -16.56
CA ALA A 142 14.55 -9.30 -17.24
C ALA A 142 16.08 -9.19 -17.27
N ILE A 143 16.64 -8.78 -18.42
CA ILE A 143 18.08 -8.52 -18.60
C ILE A 143 18.42 -7.02 -18.57
N SER A 144 17.43 -6.13 -18.67
CA SER A 144 17.62 -4.68 -18.61
C SER A 144 16.40 -3.99 -18.01
N LEU A 145 16.58 -2.77 -17.48
CA LEU A 145 15.48 -1.96 -16.93
C LEU A 145 14.36 -1.72 -17.96
N ARG A 146 14.73 -1.51 -19.23
CA ARG A 146 13.75 -1.34 -20.32
C ARG A 146 12.88 -2.59 -20.50
N GLN A 147 13.50 -3.76 -20.56
CA GLN A 147 12.74 -5.02 -20.68
C GLN A 147 11.91 -5.29 -19.42
N PHE A 148 12.45 -4.99 -18.24
CA PHE A 148 11.70 -5.06 -17.00
C PHE A 148 10.43 -4.20 -17.06
N ASP A 149 10.55 -2.95 -17.50
CA ASP A 149 9.42 -2.04 -17.65
C ASP A 149 8.36 -2.57 -18.61
N ASP A 150 8.77 -3.10 -19.76
CA ASP A 150 7.85 -3.69 -20.74
C ASP A 150 7.10 -4.89 -20.15
N LEU A 151 7.81 -5.80 -19.47
CA LEU A 151 7.19 -6.97 -18.82
C LEU A 151 6.29 -6.56 -17.65
N PHE A 152 6.72 -5.57 -16.87
CA PHE A 152 5.95 -5.03 -15.76
C PHE A 152 4.65 -4.41 -16.26
N ASN A 153 4.70 -3.54 -17.26
CA ASN A 153 3.51 -2.88 -17.83
C ASN A 153 2.56 -3.86 -18.54
N ARG A 154 3.09 -4.95 -19.11
CA ARG A 154 2.27 -6.06 -19.65
C ARG A 154 1.57 -6.85 -18.55
N ARG A 155 2.28 -7.14 -17.45
CA ARG A 155 1.75 -7.93 -16.34
C ARG A 155 0.79 -7.14 -15.46
N PHE A 156 1.05 -5.84 -15.33
CA PHE A 156 0.33 -4.85 -14.55
C PHE A 156 -0.13 -3.74 -15.49
N PRO A 157 -1.30 -3.88 -16.14
CA PRO A 157 -1.78 -2.87 -17.07
C PRO A 157 -1.88 -1.51 -16.39
N SER A 158 -1.36 -0.46 -17.03
CA SER A 158 -1.31 0.90 -16.49
C SER A 158 -2.68 1.41 -16.07
N VAL A 159 -2.70 2.19 -15.01
CA VAL A 159 -3.77 2.22 -14.05
C VAL A 159 -4.38 3.63 -13.98
N ASN A 160 -5.46 3.85 -14.74
CA ASN A 160 -6.61 4.60 -14.19
C ASN A 160 -7.33 3.79 -13.09
N THR A 161 -6.82 2.61 -12.74
CA THR A 161 -7.34 1.62 -11.79
C THR A 161 -6.74 1.77 -10.38
N GLN A 162 -6.22 2.96 -10.02
CA GLN A 162 -5.23 3.12 -8.91
C GLN A 162 -5.89 3.05 -7.53
N ILE A 163 -7.22 2.92 -7.54
CA ILE A 163 -8.07 2.70 -6.39
C ILE A 163 -8.46 1.20 -6.28
N GLY A 164 -8.42 0.43 -7.37
CA GLY A 164 -8.95 -0.95 -7.40
C GLY A 164 -8.18 -1.96 -6.53
N PHE A 165 -6.85 -1.82 -6.40
CA PHE A 165 -6.05 -2.73 -5.58
C PHE A 165 -6.05 -2.40 -4.07
N MET A 166 -6.38 -1.16 -3.68
CA MET A 166 -6.54 -0.78 -2.26
C MET A 166 -7.96 -1.02 -1.73
N PHE A 167 -8.96 -1.19 -2.59
CA PHE A 167 -10.37 -1.33 -2.21
C PHE A 167 -11.03 -2.55 -2.86
N GLY A 168 -10.51 -3.74 -2.56
CA GLY A 168 -11.12 -5.02 -2.96
C GLY A 168 -12.57 -5.26 -2.46
N GLU A 169 -13.26 -4.25 -1.92
CA GLU A 169 -14.69 -4.29 -1.54
C GLU A 169 -15.41 -2.95 -1.73
N MET A 170 -15.16 -2.19 -2.80
CA MET A 170 -16.07 -1.11 -3.20
C MET A 170 -16.35 -1.21 -4.71
N PRO A 171 -17.58 -1.56 -5.13
CA PRO A 171 -17.96 -1.32 -6.52
C PRO A 171 -17.84 0.19 -6.76
N VAL A 172 -16.97 0.55 -7.70
CA VAL A 172 -17.00 1.88 -8.30
C VAL A 172 -18.36 1.99 -8.98
N MET A 173 -19.34 2.54 -8.28
CA MET A 173 -20.52 3.14 -8.89
C MET A 173 -20.05 4.41 -9.58
N ALA A 174 -19.31 4.25 -10.68
CA ALA A 174 -19.14 5.32 -11.65
C ALA A 174 -20.51 5.52 -12.27
N GLY A 175 -21.12 6.66 -11.93
CA GLY A 175 -22.44 7.05 -12.41
C GLY A 175 -22.56 6.84 -13.92
N ARG A 176 -23.61 6.14 -14.33
CA ARG A 176 -24.17 6.41 -15.65
C ARG A 176 -24.56 7.89 -15.63
N PRO A 177 -24.13 8.73 -16.57
CA PRO A 177 -24.83 9.98 -16.77
C PRO A 177 -26.28 9.59 -17.14
N LEU A 178 -27.23 10.07 -16.36
CA LEU A 178 -28.63 10.14 -16.79
C LEU A 178 -28.64 11.03 -18.03
N GLN A 179 -28.48 10.41 -19.20
CA GLN A 179 -28.84 11.05 -20.45
C GLN A 179 -30.36 11.15 -20.46
N GLU A 180 -30.84 12.37 -20.26
CA GLU A 180 -32.13 12.81 -20.73
C GLU A 180 -32.28 12.43 -22.21
N ALA A 181 -33.23 11.55 -22.50
CA ALA A 181 -33.97 11.52 -23.75
C ALA A 181 -35.43 11.42 -23.30
N ARG A 182 -36.26 12.46 -23.37
CA ARG A 182 -36.73 13.15 -24.58
C ARG A 182 -36.96 12.16 -25.73
N SER A 183 -38.04 11.38 -25.62
CA SER A 183 -39.17 11.35 -26.56
C SER A 183 -40.30 10.53 -25.95
#